data_AF-A0A0F6X240-F1
#
_entry.id   AF-A0A0F6X240-F1
#
_cell.length_a   1.000
_cell.length_b   1.000
_cell.length_c   1.000
_cell.angle_alpha   90.00
_cell.angle_beta   90.00
_cell.angle_gamma   90.00
#
_symmetry.space_group_name_H-M   'P 1'
#
loop_
_entity.id
_entity.type
_entity.pdbx_description
1 polymer ?
#
loop_
_entity_poly.entity_id
_entity_poly.type
_entity_poly.pdbx_seq_one_letter_code
_entity_poly.pdbx_strand_id
1 'polypeptide(L)'
;MKKQIHFKKIPFKTKLRYVFLGKYPVERRYKPKILEYLFMIFSNILIMILSIILFYVVKDVKNISNETNFYENLFTKFNSYENRIFISVLLIAYIINFVLSIHVFYILKKTEFNKIFAIFGALSSLLLLSPIAIIFLIIAYQKNELAFE
;
A
#
# COMPACT_ATOMS: atom_id res chain seq x y z
N MET A 1 -13.09 -16.74 47.44
CA MET A 1 -11.81 -16.00 47.29
C MET A 1 -11.77 -15.29 45.95
N LYS A 2 -11.62 -13.96 45.92
CA LYS A 2 -11.47 -13.20 44.66
C LYS A 2 -10.06 -13.46 44.09
N LYS A 3 -9.96 -14.09 42.92
CA LYS A 3 -8.68 -14.22 42.19
C LYS A 3 -8.22 -12.81 41.77
N GLN A 4 -7.10 -12.33 42.32
CA GLN A 4 -6.43 -11.14 41.83
C GLN A 4 -5.75 -11.47 40.50
N ILE A 5 -6.18 -10.83 39.43
CA ILE A 5 -5.57 -10.98 38.10
C ILE A 5 -4.41 -9.98 38.01
N HIS A 6 -3.18 -10.46 38.08
CA HIS A 6 -2.01 -9.61 37.87
C HIS A 6 -1.79 -9.38 36.37
N PHE A 7 -2.03 -8.15 35.91
CA PHE A 7 -1.68 -7.74 34.56
C PHE A 7 -0.16 -7.54 34.44
N LYS A 8 0.49 -8.38 33.63
CA LYS A 8 1.92 -8.25 33.32
C LYS A 8 2.14 -6.95 32.52
N LYS A 9 2.97 -6.03 33.02
CA LYS A 9 3.33 -4.80 32.29
C LYS A 9 4.07 -5.18 31.01
N ILE A 10 3.59 -4.66 29.88
CA ILE A 10 4.20 -4.86 28.55
C ILE A 10 5.50 -4.03 28.49
N PRO A 11 6.64 -4.61 28.05
CA PRO A 11 7.90 -3.89 27.96
C PRO A 11 7.83 -2.73 26.96
N PHE A 12 8.61 -1.68 27.20
CA PHE A 12 8.60 -0.47 26.36
C PHE A 12 8.94 -0.76 24.89
N LYS A 13 9.89 -1.66 24.63
CA LYS A 13 10.23 -2.15 23.28
C LYS A 13 9.00 -2.68 22.53
N THR A 14 8.12 -3.39 23.23
CA THR A 14 6.89 -3.96 22.66
C THR A 14 5.84 -2.88 22.42
N LYS A 15 5.75 -1.86 23.29
CA LYS A 15 4.88 -0.69 23.06
C LYS A 15 5.30 0.08 21.81
N LEU A 16 6.60 0.32 21.65
CA LEU A 16 7.16 1.02 20.50
C LEU A 16 6.86 0.25 19.21
N ARG A 17 7.08 -1.07 19.22
CA ARG A 17 6.69 -1.96 18.10
C ARG A 17 5.21 -1.84 17.76
N TYR A 18 4.32 -1.77 18.76
CA TYR A 18 2.88 -1.67 18.51
C TYR A 18 2.48 -0.39 17.80
N VAL A 19 3.20 0.70 18.01
CA VAL A 19 2.95 1.97 17.33
C VAL A 19 3.39 1.90 15.87
N PHE A 20 4.60 1.38 15.60
CA PHE A 20 5.17 1.43 14.24
C PHE A 20 4.81 0.24 13.35
N LEU A 21 4.83 -0.98 13.89
CA LEU A 21 4.63 -2.23 13.14
C LEU A 21 3.33 -2.94 13.50
N GLY A 22 2.63 -2.45 14.53
CA GLY A 22 1.45 -3.10 15.09
C GLY A 22 1.76 -4.34 15.94
N LYS A 23 0.70 -4.97 16.42
CA LYS A 23 0.76 -6.23 17.19
C LYS A 23 1.06 -7.41 16.25
N TYR A 24 1.72 -8.46 16.75
CA TYR A 24 1.86 -9.69 15.96
C TYR A 24 0.48 -10.33 15.71
N PRO A 25 0.30 -11.10 14.61
CA PRO A 25 -0.93 -11.86 14.36
C PRO A 25 -1.42 -12.68 15.56
N VAL A 26 -0.50 -13.34 16.26
CA VAL A 26 -0.79 -14.20 17.44
C VAL A 26 -1.19 -13.39 18.68
N GLU A 27 -0.86 -12.09 18.72
CA GLU A 27 -1.15 -11.20 19.85
C GLU A 27 -2.46 -10.40 19.65
N ARG A 28 -3.10 -10.53 18.49
CA ARG A 28 -4.33 -9.82 18.12
C ARG A 28 -5.54 -10.64 18.59
N ARG A 29 -6.48 -9.99 19.31
CA ARG A 29 -7.75 -10.60 19.76
C ARG A 29 -8.85 -10.60 18.68
N TYR A 30 -8.76 -9.73 17.69
CA TYR A 30 -9.78 -9.51 16.65
C TYR A 30 -9.14 -9.47 15.27
N LYS A 31 -9.88 -9.91 14.22
CA LYS A 31 -9.48 -10.08 12.82
C LYS A 31 -8.90 -8.79 12.22
N PRO A 32 -7.58 -8.60 12.21
CA PRO A 32 -7.00 -7.32 11.86
C PRO A 32 -6.39 -7.35 10.45
N LYS A 33 -6.03 -8.54 9.94
CA LYS A 33 -5.30 -8.78 8.69
C LYS A 33 -6.03 -8.30 7.43
N ILE A 34 -7.36 -8.21 7.53
CA ILE A 34 -8.26 -7.87 6.43
C ILE A 34 -8.16 -6.38 6.10
N LEU A 35 -7.93 -5.54 7.12
CA LEU A 35 -7.86 -4.10 6.97
C LEU A 35 -6.61 -3.67 6.17
N GLU A 36 -5.45 -4.31 6.38
CA GLU A 36 -4.24 -3.94 5.63
C GLU A 36 -4.39 -4.22 4.13
N TYR A 37 -5.02 -5.35 3.75
CA TYR A 37 -5.32 -5.65 2.35
C TYR A 37 -6.30 -4.64 1.75
N LEU A 38 -7.34 -4.24 2.50
CA LEU A 38 -8.33 -3.27 2.04
C LEU A 38 -7.71 -1.87 1.84
N PHE A 39 -6.85 -1.42 2.76
CA PHE A 39 -6.10 -0.18 2.61
C PHE A 39 -5.13 -0.24 1.43
N MET A 40 -4.46 -1.36 1.20
CA MET A 40 -3.62 -1.55 0.01
C MET A 40 -4.43 -1.50 -1.28
N ILE A 41 -5.59 -2.15 -1.35
CA ILE A 41 -6.48 -2.09 -2.53
C ILE A 41 -6.84 -0.64 -2.82
N PHE A 42 -7.30 0.10 -1.80
CA PHE A 42 -7.67 1.50 -1.95
C PHE A 42 -6.48 2.38 -2.39
N SER A 43 -5.30 2.18 -1.79
CA SER A 43 -4.09 2.89 -2.17
C SER A 43 -3.69 2.62 -3.63
N ASN A 44 -3.82 1.37 -4.10
CA ASN A 44 -3.51 1.02 -5.48
C ASN A 44 -4.53 1.59 -6.47
N ILE A 45 -5.82 1.70 -6.09
CA ILE A 45 -6.84 2.40 -6.90
C ILE A 45 -6.48 3.88 -7.03
N LEU A 46 -6.10 4.55 -5.94
CA LEU A 46 -5.66 5.95 -6.01
C LEU A 46 -4.43 6.12 -6.90
N ILE A 47 -3.41 5.27 -6.74
CA ILE A 47 -2.20 5.28 -7.58
C ILE A 47 -2.57 5.02 -9.05
N MET A 48 -3.53 4.15 -9.34
CA MET A 48 -4.01 3.89 -10.70
C MET A 48 -4.67 5.12 -11.32
N ILE A 49 -5.54 5.82 -10.57
CA ILE A 49 -6.19 7.05 -11.06
C ILE A 49 -5.13 8.12 -11.33
N LEU A 50 -4.18 8.30 -10.41
CA LEU A 50 -3.08 9.24 -10.57
C LEU A 50 -2.18 8.85 -11.74
N SER A 51 -1.86 7.57 -11.95
CA SER A 51 -1.02 7.16 -13.09
C SER A 51 -1.72 7.38 -14.43
N ILE A 52 -3.04 7.19 -14.51
CA ILE A 52 -3.86 7.52 -15.69
C ILE A 52 -3.79 9.02 -15.99
N ILE A 53 -3.97 9.88 -14.97
CA ILE A 53 -3.89 11.34 -15.15
C ILE A 53 -2.47 11.74 -15.62
N LEU A 54 -1.43 11.17 -15.02
CA LEU A 54 -0.04 11.43 -15.42
C LEU A 54 0.20 11.02 -16.88
N PHE A 55 -0.35 9.88 -17.29
CA PHE A 55 -0.28 9.43 -18.69
C PHE A 55 -0.97 10.42 -19.65
N TYR A 56 -2.10 11.01 -19.27
CA TYR A 56 -2.75 12.06 -20.06
C TYR A 56 -1.90 13.33 -20.16
N VAL A 57 -1.20 13.73 -19.10
CA VAL A 57 -0.29 14.89 -19.14
C VAL A 57 0.88 14.64 -20.08
N VAL A 58 1.50 13.45 -20.03
CA VAL A 58 2.57 13.06 -20.97
C VAL A 58 2.02 12.97 -22.41
N LYS A 59 0.81 12.40 -22.53
CA LYS A 59 -0.16 12.53 -23.63
C LYS A 59 -0.09 13.86 -24.36
N ASP A 60 -0.56 14.87 -23.63
CA ASP A 60 -0.75 16.25 -24.06
C ASP A 60 0.56 16.86 -24.55
N VAL A 61 1.65 16.69 -23.78
CA VAL A 61 2.97 17.21 -24.16
C VAL A 61 3.45 16.58 -25.47
N LYS A 62 3.31 15.27 -25.64
CA LYS A 62 3.73 14.57 -26.87
C LYS A 62 3.00 15.10 -28.11
N ASN A 63 1.72 15.42 -27.98
CA ASN A 63 0.91 15.92 -29.10
C ASN A 63 1.28 17.36 -29.49
N ILE A 64 1.74 18.17 -28.53
CA ILE A 64 2.10 19.59 -28.74
C ILE A 64 3.56 19.74 -29.19
N SER A 65 4.45 18.84 -28.77
CA SER A 65 5.89 18.96 -29.01
C SER A 65 6.31 18.42 -30.39
N ASN A 66 7.18 19.17 -31.09
CA ASN A 66 8.05 18.60 -32.11
C ASN A 66 9.09 17.66 -31.45
N GLU A 67 9.54 16.63 -32.17
CA GLU A 67 10.38 15.54 -31.63
C GLU A 67 11.63 16.01 -30.86
N THR A 68 12.20 17.16 -31.22
CA THR A 68 13.43 17.69 -30.61
C THR A 68 13.23 18.31 -29.22
N ASN A 69 12.03 18.79 -28.87
CA ASN A 69 11.80 19.60 -27.67
C ASN A 69 10.91 18.92 -26.62
N PHE A 70 10.65 17.62 -26.76
CA PHE A 70 9.73 16.88 -25.89
C PHE A 70 10.11 16.96 -24.40
N TYR A 71 11.38 16.77 -24.06
CA TYR A 71 11.85 16.77 -22.67
C TYR A 71 11.76 18.16 -22.02
N GLU A 72 12.06 19.22 -22.77
CA GLU A 72 11.96 20.60 -22.27
C GLU A 72 10.50 20.98 -22.02
N ASN A 73 9.61 20.62 -22.94
CA ASN A 73 8.16 20.82 -22.78
C ASN A 73 7.58 19.98 -21.62
N LEU A 74 8.10 18.77 -21.39
CA LEU A 74 7.72 17.96 -20.24
C LEU A 74 8.15 18.60 -18.92
N PHE A 75 9.41 19.07 -18.86
CA PHE A 75 9.94 19.70 -17.66
C PHE A 75 9.16 20.97 -17.32
N THR A 76 8.93 21.84 -18.30
CA THR A 76 8.11 23.06 -18.11
C THR A 76 6.68 22.75 -17.69
N LYS A 77 6.04 21.72 -18.28
CA LYS A 77 4.70 21.28 -17.89
C LYS A 77 4.68 20.74 -16.45
N PHE A 78 5.63 19.89 -16.05
CA PHE A 78 5.71 19.40 -14.66
C PHE A 78 6.09 20.49 -13.66
N ASN A 79 6.72 21.58 -14.13
CA ASN A 79 7.05 22.71 -13.29
C ASN A 79 5.84 23.60 -12.96
N SER A 80 4.69 23.39 -13.60
CA SER A 80 3.46 24.10 -13.27
C SER A 80 3.00 23.78 -11.84
N TYR A 81 2.38 24.76 -11.17
CA TYR A 81 1.94 24.61 -9.79
C TYR A 81 1.01 23.40 -9.57
N GLU A 82 0.04 23.22 -10.47
CA GLU A 82 -0.93 22.12 -10.44
C GLU A 82 -0.23 20.75 -10.53
N ASN A 83 0.71 20.61 -11.46
CA ASN A 83 1.43 19.35 -11.66
C ASN A 83 2.41 19.06 -10.52
N ARG A 84 3.00 20.08 -9.89
CA ARG A 84 3.84 19.90 -8.69
C ARG A 84 3.05 19.36 -7.50
N ILE A 85 1.86 19.90 -7.25
CA ILE A 85 0.96 19.37 -6.20
C ILE A 85 0.60 17.93 -6.51
N PHE A 86 0.20 17.67 -7.76
CA PHE A 86 -0.18 16.35 -8.22
C PHE A 86 0.94 15.31 -8.03
N ILE A 87 2.18 15.63 -8.45
CA ILE A 87 3.36 14.77 -8.25
C ILE A 87 3.62 14.55 -6.76
N SER A 88 3.45 15.58 -5.93
CA SER A 88 3.62 15.47 -4.48
C SER A 88 2.61 14.49 -3.87
N VAL A 89 1.33 14.56 -4.29
CA VAL A 89 0.29 13.62 -3.85
C VAL A 89 0.60 12.19 -4.29
N LEU A 90 1.06 12.00 -5.54
CA LEU A 90 1.47 10.70 -6.05
C LEU A 90 2.63 10.11 -5.24
N LEU A 91 3.61 10.93 -4.89
CA LEU A 91 4.77 10.51 -4.09
C LEU A 91 4.34 10.11 -2.66
N ILE A 92 3.47 10.90 -2.03
CA ILE A 92 2.90 10.56 -0.70
C ILE A 92 2.11 9.26 -0.77
N ALA A 93 1.27 9.07 -1.78
CA ALA A 93 0.51 7.84 -1.98
C ALA A 93 1.44 6.63 -2.14
N TYR A 94 2.55 6.80 -2.85
CA TYR A 94 3.57 5.76 -3.00
C TYR A 94 4.27 5.43 -1.68
N ILE A 95 4.61 6.43 -0.86
CA ILE A 95 5.18 6.23 0.49
C ILE A 95 4.21 5.46 1.38
N ILE A 96 2.93 5.81 1.36
CA ILE A 96 1.90 5.10 2.12
C ILE A 96 1.82 3.64 1.67
N ASN A 97 1.81 3.39 0.35
CA ASN A 97 1.78 2.04 -0.21
C ASN A 97 3.02 1.22 0.16
N PHE A 98 4.20 1.87 0.23
CA PHE A 98 5.44 1.26 0.69
C PHE A 98 5.35 0.82 2.16
N VAL A 99 4.84 1.68 3.05
CA VAL A 99 4.64 1.34 4.46
C VAL A 99 3.63 0.20 4.62
N LEU A 100 2.51 0.25 3.89
CA LEU A 100 1.51 -0.82 3.90
C LEU A 100 2.08 -2.16 3.41
N SER A 101 2.93 -2.13 2.38
CA SER A 101 3.60 -3.34 1.87
C SER A 101 4.50 -3.99 2.92
N ILE A 102 5.26 -3.19 3.68
CA ILE A 102 6.07 -3.68 4.81
C ILE A 102 5.17 -4.34 5.86
N HIS A 103 4.04 -3.72 6.18
CA HIS A 103 3.07 -4.28 7.13
C HIS A 103 2.51 -5.62 6.64
N VAL A 104 2.15 -5.74 5.37
CA VAL A 104 1.69 -7.01 4.79
C VAL A 104 2.77 -8.08 4.90
N PHE A 105 4.02 -7.80 4.53
CA PHE A 105 5.13 -8.75 4.70
C PHE A 105 5.37 -9.15 6.16
N TYR A 106 5.22 -8.22 7.10
CA TYR A 106 5.35 -8.51 8.53
C TYR A 106 4.21 -9.38 9.09
N ILE A 107 2.99 -9.21 8.55
CA ILE A 107 1.78 -9.92 8.98
C ILE A 107 1.69 -11.33 8.38
N LEU A 108 2.34 -11.56 7.23
CA LEU A 108 2.49 -12.84 6.53
C LEU A 108 3.33 -13.85 7.34
N LYS A 109 2.88 -14.21 8.56
CA LYS A 109 3.46 -15.29 9.36
C LYS A 109 2.96 -16.66 8.87
N LYS A 110 3.55 -17.75 9.37
CA LYS A 110 3.44 -19.16 8.91
C LYS A 110 2.03 -19.71 8.56
N THR A 111 0.92 -19.07 8.92
CA THR A 111 -0.43 -19.64 8.93
C THR A 111 -1.36 -19.32 7.76
N GLU A 112 -0.91 -18.63 6.71
CA GLU A 112 -1.77 -18.37 5.53
C GLU A 112 -1.59 -19.46 4.46
N PHE A 113 -2.69 -20.07 4.01
CA PHE A 113 -2.70 -21.09 2.95
C PHE A 113 -2.21 -20.54 1.60
N ASN A 114 -2.33 -19.22 1.39
CA ASN A 114 -2.20 -18.57 0.08
C ASN A 114 -1.37 -17.27 0.11
N LYS A 115 -0.25 -17.27 0.86
CA LYS A 115 0.68 -16.12 1.00
C LYS A 115 1.20 -15.58 -0.31
N ILE A 116 1.29 -16.43 -1.32
CA ILE A 116 1.86 -16.11 -2.63
C ILE A 116 1.11 -14.93 -3.25
N PHE A 117 -0.22 -14.89 -3.17
CA PHE A 117 -1.02 -13.80 -3.72
C PHE A 117 -0.81 -12.48 -2.96
N ALA A 118 -0.67 -12.53 -1.63
CA ALA A 118 -0.36 -11.35 -0.84
C ALA A 118 1.05 -10.80 -1.16
N ILE A 119 2.03 -11.69 -1.36
CA ILE A 119 3.39 -11.31 -1.75
C ILE A 119 3.39 -10.69 -3.15
N PHE A 120 2.74 -11.33 -4.13
CA PHE A 120 2.64 -10.78 -5.48
C PHE A 120 1.86 -9.46 -5.50
N GLY A 121 0.79 -9.33 -4.72
CA GLY A 121 0.05 -8.08 -4.55
C GLY A 121 0.92 -6.95 -4.00
N ALA A 122 1.69 -7.22 -2.94
CA ALA A 122 2.63 -6.24 -2.37
C ALA A 122 3.75 -5.88 -3.36
N LEU A 123 4.39 -6.84 -4.02
CA LEU A 123 5.45 -6.57 -4.99
C LEU A 123 4.96 -5.81 -6.21
N SER A 124 3.81 -6.19 -6.79
CA SER A 124 3.22 -5.46 -7.92
C SER A 124 2.80 -4.04 -7.53
N SER A 125 2.34 -3.82 -6.30
CA SER A 125 2.02 -2.48 -5.78
C SER A 125 3.26 -1.58 -5.71
N LEU A 126 4.42 -2.13 -5.34
CA LEU A 126 5.70 -1.42 -5.29
C LEU A 126 6.23 -1.08 -6.69
N LEU A 127 5.97 -1.94 -7.68
CA LEU A 127 6.35 -1.74 -9.08
C LEU A 127 5.41 -0.81 -9.85
N LEU A 128 4.45 -0.14 -9.18
CA LEU A 128 3.42 0.69 -9.81
C LEU A 128 2.53 -0.07 -10.81
N LEU A 129 2.49 -1.40 -10.72
CA LEU A 129 1.60 -2.27 -11.50
C LEU A 129 0.24 -2.37 -10.81
N SER A 130 -0.39 -1.22 -10.55
CA SER A 130 -1.58 -1.12 -9.71
C SER A 130 -2.76 -2.00 -10.13
N PRO A 131 -3.08 -2.22 -11.42
CA PRO A 131 -4.21 -3.11 -11.79
C PRO A 131 -3.93 -4.57 -11.40
N ILE A 132 -2.71 -5.02 -11.61
CA ILE A 132 -2.27 -6.38 -11.26
C ILE A 132 -2.25 -6.54 -9.74
N ALA A 133 -1.78 -5.51 -9.03
CA ALA A 133 -1.78 -5.48 -7.57
C ALA A 133 -3.19 -5.60 -7.00
N ILE A 134 -4.16 -4.86 -7.52
CA ILE A 134 -5.56 -4.90 -7.07
C ILE A 134 -6.12 -6.32 -7.18
N ILE A 135 -5.92 -7.00 -8.32
CA ILE A 135 -6.42 -8.37 -8.53
C ILE A 135 -5.84 -9.32 -7.48
N PHE A 136 -4.52 -9.32 -7.30
CA PHE A 136 -3.87 -10.19 -6.33
C PHE A 136 -4.26 -9.89 -4.88
N LEU A 137 -4.43 -8.62 -4.53
CA LEU A 137 -4.86 -8.19 -3.20
C LEU A 137 -6.32 -8.58 -2.91
N ILE A 138 -7.22 -8.53 -3.90
CA ILE A 138 -8.61 -9.02 -3.75
C ILE A 138 -8.63 -10.53 -3.52
N ILE A 139 -7.84 -11.30 -4.29
CA ILE A 139 -7.72 -12.75 -4.09
C ILE A 139 -7.16 -13.05 -2.70
N ALA A 140 -6.11 -12.33 -2.27
CA ALA A 140 -5.52 -12.47 -0.94
C ALA A 140 -6.52 -12.12 0.17
N TYR A 141 -7.32 -11.08 -0.01
CA TYR A 141 -8.40 -10.69 0.90
C TYR A 141 -9.41 -11.82 1.08
N GLN A 142 -9.99 -12.33 -0.01
CA GLN A 142 -11.03 -13.37 0.02
C GLN A 142 -10.51 -14.69 0.60
N LYS A 143 -9.32 -15.13 0.17
CA LYS A 143 -8.73 -16.39 0.63
C LYS A 143 -8.33 -16.34 2.11
N ASN A 144 -7.95 -15.17 2.61
CA ASN A 144 -7.64 -15.02 4.03
C ASN A 144 -8.91 -14.89 4.87
N GLU A 145 -9.97 -14.24 4.39
CA GLU A 145 -11.27 -14.16 5.08
C GLU A 145 -11.82 -15.57 5.40
N LEU A 146 -11.79 -16.48 4.42
CA LEU A 146 -12.21 -17.88 4.56
C LEU A 146 -11.39 -18.69 5.58
N ALA A 147 -10.13 -18.32 5.84
CA ALA A 147 -9.27 -19.00 6.82
C ALA A 147 -9.48 -18.50 8.26
N PHE A 148 -10.32 -17.48 8.44
CA PHE A 148 -10.67 -16.90 9.74
C PHE A 148 -12.12 -17.19 10.15
N GLU A 149 -12.88 -17.95 9.36
CA GLU A 149 -14.10 -18.63 9.82
C GLU A 149 -13.73 -19.86 10.65
#